data_AF-A0A5F2GD06-F1
#
_entry.id   AF-A0A5F2GD06-F1
#
_cell.length_a   1.000
_cell.length_b   1.000
_cell.length_c   1.000
_cell.angle_alpha   90.00
_cell.angle_beta   90.00
_cell.angle_gamma   90.00
#
_symmetry.space_group_name_H-M   'P 1'
#
loop_
_entity.id
_entity.type
_entity.pdbx_description
1 polymer ?
#
loop_
_entity_poly.entity_id
_entity_poly.type
_entity_poly.pdbx_seq_one_letter_code
_entity_poly.pdbx_strand_id
1 'polypeptide(L)' 'LTAQELAERIGVSRSTLQRIEKGDPKVEIGLMFEAAAIVGVKLFDADGKGITALTGRMDDRIALLPKHVYKAGKQIVDEF' A
#
# COMPACT_ATOMS: atom_id res chain seq x y z
N LEU A 1 12.30 -1.31 22.67
CA LEU A 1 10.86 -1.10 22.42
C LEU A 1 10.17 -2.44 22.61
N THR A 2 9.28 -2.55 23.58
CA THR A 2 8.45 -3.74 23.76
C THR A 2 7.24 -3.70 22.82
N ALA A 3 6.59 -4.85 22.59
CA ALA A 3 5.36 -4.90 21.80
C ALA A 3 4.24 -4.03 22.41
N GLN A 4 4.17 -3.94 23.75
CA GLN A 4 3.19 -3.09 24.42
C GLN A 4 3.46 -1.60 24.15
N GLU A 5 4.71 -1.16 24.30
CA GLU A 5 5.12 0.22 24.01
C GLU A 5 4.88 0.59 22.54
N LEU A 6 5.12 -0.34 21.61
CA LEU A 6 4.83 -0.12 20.19
C LEU A 6 3.33 0.02 19.92
N ALA A 7 2.51 -0.85 20.52
CA ALA A 7 1.05 -0.78 20.38
C ALA A 7 0.50 0.55 20.90
N GLU A 8 1.00 1.03 22.05
CA GLU A 8 0.64 2.33 22.61
C GLU A 8 1.05 3.50 21.71
N ARG A 9 2.25 3.46 21.12
CA ARG A 9 2.72 4.50 20.19
C ARG A 9 1.94 4.56 18.87
N ILE A 10 1.49 3.41 18.37
CA ILE A 10 0.63 3.34 17.18
C ILE A 10 -0.84 3.71 17.54
N GLY A 11 -1.22 3.64 18.82
CA GLY A 11 -2.58 3.90 19.27
C GLY A 11 -3.52 2.70 19.09
N VAL A 12 -3.01 1.47 19.17
CA VAL A 12 -3.78 0.23 18.99
C VAL A 12 -3.67 -0.70 20.19
N SER A 13 -4.59 -1.66 20.25
CA SER A 13 -4.50 -2.75 21.23
C SER A 13 -3.33 -3.69 20.93
N ARG A 14 -2.82 -4.37 21.97
CA ARG A 14 -1.78 -5.40 21.82
C ARG A 14 -2.20 -6.54 20.88
N SER A 15 -3.47 -6.90 20.84
CA SER A 15 -3.99 -7.94 19.93
C SER A 15 -4.01 -7.46 18.47
N THR A 16 -4.26 -6.17 18.22
CA THR A 16 -4.10 -5.57 16.89
C THR A 16 -2.64 -5.66 16.43
N LEU A 17 -1.68 -5.34 17.30
CA LEU A 17 -0.25 -5.47 16.96
C LEU A 17 0.14 -6.92 16.64
N GLN A 18 -0.39 -7.90 17.36
CA GLN A 18 -0.16 -9.31 17.03
C GLN A 18 -0.75 -9.71 15.67
N ARG A 19 -1.86 -9.10 15.24
CA ARG A 19 -2.45 -9.33 13.91
C ARG A 19 -1.60 -8.69 12.82
N ILE A 20 -1.03 -7.52 13.08
CA ILE A 20 -0.02 -6.86 12.23
C ILE A 20 1.17 -7.81 12.02
N GLU A 21 1.74 -8.36 13.09
CA GLU A 21 2.87 -9.31 13.02
C GLU A 21 2.56 -10.57 12.22
N LYS A 22 1.30 -11.02 12.24
CA LYS A 22 0.82 -12.18 11.46
C LYS A 22 0.47 -11.85 10.01
N GLY A 23 0.54 -10.59 9.60
CA GLY A 23 0.17 -10.15 8.26
C GLY A 23 -1.33 -10.31 7.96
N ASP A 24 -2.19 -10.12 8.96
CA ASP A 24 -3.64 -10.21 8.77
C ASP A 24 -4.14 -9.11 7.80
N PRO A 25 -4.68 -9.47 6.63
CA PRO A 25 -5.12 -8.50 5.61
C PRO A 25 -6.34 -7.68 6.03
N LYS A 26 -7.01 -8.03 7.15
CA LYS A 26 -8.10 -7.24 7.73
C LYS A 26 -7.61 -6.08 8.59
N VAL A 27 -6.30 -5.92 8.80
CA VAL A 27 -5.75 -4.74 9.48
C VAL A 27 -5.48 -3.66 8.44
N GLU A 28 -5.85 -2.43 8.76
CA GLU A 28 -5.56 -1.27 7.91
C GLU A 28 -4.07 -1.17 7.57
N ILE A 29 -3.76 -1.09 6.28
CA ILE A 29 -2.37 -1.07 5.79
C ILE A 29 -1.57 0.12 6.34
N GLY A 30 -2.24 1.22 6.69
CA GLY A 30 -1.61 2.37 7.33
C GLY A 30 -0.97 2.02 8.68
N LEU A 31 -1.58 1.13 9.47
CA LEU A 31 -1.02 0.69 10.75
C LEU A 31 0.27 -0.12 10.58
N MET A 32 0.37 -0.90 9.51
CA MET A 32 1.60 -1.60 9.14
C MET A 32 2.73 -0.62 8.80
N PHE A 33 2.42 0.44 8.02
CA PHE A 33 3.40 1.45 7.66
C PHE A 33 3.87 2.28 8.86
N GLU A 34 2.95 2.67 9.75
CA GLU A 34 3.29 3.35 11.00
C GLU A 34 4.16 2.48 11.91
N ALA A 35 3.81 1.19 12.08
CA ALA A 35 4.62 0.26 12.84
C ALA A 35 6.04 0.18 12.29
N ALA A 36 6.19 0.00 10.97
CA ALA A 36 7.49 -0.06 10.30
C ALA A 36 8.30 1.24 10.45
N ALA A 37 7.65 2.40 10.34
CA ALA A 37 8.30 3.70 10.54
C ALA A 37 8.82 3.86 11.98
N ILE A 38 8.02 3.47 12.98
CA ILE A 38 8.40 3.54 14.39
C ILE A 38 9.58 2.63 14.73
N VAL A 39 9.63 1.42 14.15
CA VAL A 39 10.73 0.47 14.39
C VAL A 39 11.93 0.67 13.46
N GLY A 40 11.87 1.62 12.52
CA GLY A 40 12.95 1.91 11.58
C GLY A 40 13.10 0.90 10.44
N VAL A 41 12.07 0.12 10.15
CA VAL A 41 12.05 -0.78 8.98
C VAL A 41 11.70 0.02 7.73
N LYS A 42 12.67 0.16 6.83
CA LYS A 42 12.49 0.83 5.55
C LYS A 42 11.76 -0.08 4.57
N LEU A 43 10.44 0.05 4.49
CA LEU A 43 9.62 -0.64 3.48
C LEU A 43 9.81 -0.05 2.07
N PHE A 44 10.06 1.24 2.02
CA PHE A 44 10.34 2.00 0.81
C PHE A 44 11.64 2.76 1.01
N ASP A 45 12.30 3.13 -0.09
CA ASP A 45 13.39 4.12 -0.04
C ASP A 45 12.75 5.48 0.24
N ALA A 46 12.47 5.71 1.52
CA ALA A 46 11.69 6.83 2.03
C ALA A 46 12.54 8.10 2.19
N ASP A 47 13.75 8.13 1.64
CA ASP A 47 14.46 9.39 1.49
C ASP A 47 13.68 10.29 0.52
N GLY A 48 13.81 11.61 0.66
CA GLY A 48 13.04 12.54 -0.18
C GLY A 48 13.24 12.31 -1.67
N LYS A 49 14.38 11.74 -2.06
CA LYS A 49 14.70 11.40 -3.45
C LYS A 49 13.96 10.14 -3.93
N GLY A 50 13.91 9.08 -3.12
CA GLY A 50 13.26 7.81 -3.45
C GLY A 50 11.75 7.93 -3.53
N ILE A 51 11.11 8.66 -2.61
CA ILE A 51 9.66 8.95 -2.69
C ILE A 51 9.34 9.75 -3.95
N THR A 52 10.10 10.81 -4.23
CA THR A 52 9.91 11.64 -5.43
C THR A 52 10.05 10.81 -6.71
N ALA A 53 11.06 9.92 -6.77
CA ALA A 53 11.25 9.04 -7.90
C ALA A 53 10.10 8.03 -8.08
N LEU A 54 9.55 7.50 -6.98
CA LEU A 54 8.40 6.60 -7.02
C LEU A 54 7.13 7.32 -7.50
N THR A 55 6.88 8.54 -7.03
CA THR A 55 5.78 9.39 -7.47
C THR A 55 5.89 9.69 -8.96
N GLY A 56 7.07 10.11 -9.45
CA GLY A 56 7.28 10.35 -10.88
C GLY A 56 7.00 9.12 -11.75
N ARG A 57 7.44 7.93 -11.32
CA ARG A 57 7.11 6.67 -12.01
C ARG A 57 5.61 6.35 -12.01
N MET A 58 4.89 6.72 -10.96
CA MET A 58 3.43 6.58 -10.91
C MET A 58 2.75 7.55 -11.88
N ASP A 59 3.17 8.82 -11.90
CA ASP A 59 2.65 9.83 -12.80
C ASP A 59 2.88 9.45 -14.27
N ASP A 60 4.08 8.97 -14.62
CA ASP A 60 4.40 8.46 -15.96
C ASP A 60 3.48 7.31 -16.36
N ARG A 61 3.22 6.37 -15.46
CA ARG A 61 2.30 5.26 -15.73
C ARG A 61 0.88 5.73 -15.90
N ILE A 62 0.40 6.64 -15.04
CA ILE A 62 -0.95 7.21 -15.12
C ILE A 62 -1.13 7.98 -16.44
N ALA A 63 -0.10 8.70 -16.89
CA ALA A 63 -0.12 9.42 -18.16
C ALA A 63 -0.26 8.48 -19.38
N LEU A 64 0.24 7.25 -19.28
CA LEU A 64 0.09 6.22 -20.32
C LEU A 64 -1.24 5.47 -20.23
N LEU A 65 -2.02 5.61 -19.14
CA LEU A 65 -3.31 4.95 -19.03
C LEU A 65 -4.35 5.64 -19.92
N PRO A 66 -5.22 4.87 -20.60
CA PRO A 66 -6.31 5.44 -21.36
C PRO A 66 -7.30 6.13 -20.40
N LYS A 67 -7.84 7.27 -20.83
CA LYS A 67 -8.88 8.01 -20.06
C LYS A 67 -10.14 7.18 -19.77
N HIS A 68 -10.37 6.12 -20.54
CA HIS A 68 -11.49 5.21 -20.36
C HIS A 68 -11.07 3.80 -20.75
N VAL A 69 -11.29 2.83 -19.87
CA VAL A 69 -11.12 1.40 -20.17
C VAL A 69 -12.46 0.88 -20.67
N TYR A 70 -12.62 0.75 -21.99
CA TYR A 70 -13.78 0.08 -22.56
C TYR A 70 -13.70 -1.42 -22.25
N LYS A 71 -14.80 -2.02 -21.76
CA LYS A 71 -14.91 -3.47 -21.76
C LYS A 71 -14.93 -3.91 -23.23
N ALA A 72 -14.10 -4.88 -23.60
CA ALA A 72 -14.15 -5.48 -24.92
C ALA A 72 -15.60 -5.90 -25.21
N GLY A 73 -16.21 -5.26 -26.20
CA GLY A 73 -17.56 -5.58 -26.65
C GLY A 73 -17.59 -7.04 -27.06
N LYS A 74 -18.62 -7.76 -26.61
CA LYS A 74 -18.92 -9.13 -27.03
C LYS A 74 -18.77 -9.22 -28.56
N GLN A 75 -18.00 -10.21 -29.02
CA GLN A 75 -17.74 -10.45 -30.43
C GLN A 75 -19.08 -10.53 -31.19
N ILE A 76 -19.34 -9.55 -32.06
CA ILE A 76 -20.44 -9.63 -33.01
C ILE A 76 -19.95 -10.59 -34.10
N VAL A 77 -20.58 -11.77 -34.18
CA VAL A 77 -20.40 -12.66 -35.32
C VAL A 77 -21.29 -12.09 -36.42
N ASP A 78 -20.64 -11.58 -37.46
CA ASP A 78 -21.30 -11.16 -38.69
C ASP A 78 -21.55 -12.43 -39.53
N GLU A 79 -22.82 -12.75 -39.80
CA GLU A 79 -23.26 -13.93 -40.58
C GLU A 79 -23.82 -13.51 -41.95
N PHE A 80 -23.16 -12.57 -42.64
CA PHE A 80 -23.37 -12.31 -44.07
C PHE A 80 -22.31 -12.99 -44.94
#